data_AF-A0A9W8BM33-F1
#
_entry.id   AF-A0A9W8BM33-F1
#
_cell.length_a   1.000
_cell.length_b   1.000
_cell.length_c   1.000
_cell.angle_alpha   90.00
_cell.angle_beta   90.00
_cell.angle_gamma   90.00
#
_symmetry.space_group_name_H-M   'P 1'
#
loop_
_entity.id
_entity.type
_entity.pdbx_description
1 polymer ?
#
loop_
_entity_poly.entity_id
_entity_poly.type
_entity_poly.pdbx_seq_one_letter_code
_entity_poly.pdbx_strand_id
1 'polypeptide(L)'
;MCRSAYASVKPPPATASSQATIESAARKAANDYMHLNITRFTPTINQAVRISVTQALEEAVPDIVQKVVKEIELKQASTSSSSAPLTNGMPFQHVTPQELKEVKAALPGVFWYKCPRGHDYAVGECGRPVVHAQCVDCKVHIV
;
A
#
# COMPACT_ATOMS: atom_id res chain seq x y z
N MET A 1 -55.32 60.66 -50.31
CA MET A 1 -55.81 59.47 -49.57
C MET A 1 -55.08 58.25 -50.10
N CYS A 2 -54.11 57.69 -49.36
CA CYS A 2 -53.49 56.39 -49.67
C CYS A 2 -53.35 55.61 -48.37
N ARG A 3 -54.33 54.74 -48.04
CA ARG A 3 -54.19 53.76 -46.95
C ARG A 3 -53.51 52.53 -47.55
N SER A 4 -52.29 52.24 -47.10
CA SER A 4 -51.55 51.05 -47.49
C SER A 4 -52.19 49.81 -46.85
N ALA A 5 -52.78 48.96 -47.68
CA ALA A 5 -53.38 47.69 -47.25
C ALA A 5 -52.27 46.66 -47.03
N TYR A 6 -51.77 46.56 -45.80
CA TYR A 6 -50.98 45.40 -45.39
C TYR A 6 -51.93 44.21 -45.19
N ALA A 7 -52.05 43.38 -46.23
CA ALA A 7 -52.67 42.07 -46.10
C ALA A 7 -51.84 41.24 -45.10
N SER A 8 -52.48 40.79 -44.02
CA SER A 8 -51.91 39.79 -43.12
C SER A 8 -51.75 38.47 -43.87
N VAL A 9 -50.58 38.25 -44.48
CA VAL A 9 -50.23 36.97 -45.06
C VAL A 9 -49.96 36.01 -43.91
N LYS A 10 -50.90 35.10 -43.66
CA LYS A 10 -50.71 34.00 -42.71
C LYS A 10 -49.64 33.07 -43.28
N PRO A 11 -48.53 32.78 -42.57
CA PRO A 11 -47.50 31.90 -43.09
C PRO A 11 -48.09 30.51 -43.38
N PRO A 12 -47.65 29.83 -44.46
CA PRO A 12 -48.16 28.51 -44.80
C PRO A 12 -47.84 27.51 -43.67
N PRO A 13 -48.75 26.55 -43.38
CA PRO A 13 -48.50 25.54 -42.36
C PRO A 13 -47.28 24.70 -42.75
N ALA A 14 -46.32 24.59 -41.84
CA ALA A 14 -45.15 23.74 -42.01
C ALA A 14 -45.58 22.29 -42.26
N THR A 15 -44.99 21.63 -43.25
CA THR A 15 -45.31 20.24 -43.59
C THR A 15 -44.79 19.29 -42.50
N ALA A 16 -45.46 18.15 -42.28
CA ALA A 16 -45.09 17.19 -41.23
C ALA A 16 -43.61 16.73 -41.29
N SER A 17 -43.03 16.62 -42.50
CA SER A 17 -41.61 16.30 -42.71
C SER A 17 -40.65 17.40 -42.22
N SER A 18 -41.04 18.67 -42.36
CA SER A 18 -40.26 19.81 -41.86
C SER A 18 -40.33 19.92 -40.33
N GLN A 19 -41.49 19.59 -39.73
CA GLN A 19 -41.66 19.58 -38.27
C GLN A 19 -40.80 18.51 -37.60
N ALA A 20 -40.75 17.28 -38.15
CA ALA A 20 -39.93 16.20 -37.61
C ALA A 20 -38.43 16.53 -37.61
N THR A 21 -37.95 17.21 -38.66
CA THR A 21 -36.55 17.65 -38.76
C THR A 21 -36.22 18.71 -37.70
N ILE A 22 -37.12 19.66 -37.46
CA ILE A 22 -36.96 20.70 -36.44
C ILE A 22 -36.94 20.08 -35.04
N GLU A 23 -37.83 19.14 -34.74
CA GLU A 23 -37.84 18.44 -33.46
C GLU A 23 -36.55 17.64 -33.21
N SER A 24 -36.05 16.94 -34.23
CA SER A 24 -34.80 16.19 -34.13
C SER A 24 -33.61 17.11 -33.88
N ALA A 25 -33.54 18.25 -34.57
CA ALA A 25 -32.48 19.24 -34.37
C ALA A 25 -32.54 19.87 -32.96
N ALA A 26 -33.75 20.17 -32.47
CA ALA A 26 -33.95 20.69 -31.11
C ALA A 26 -33.52 19.68 -30.04
N ARG A 27 -33.87 18.40 -30.20
CA ARG A 27 -33.42 17.33 -29.29
C ARG A 27 -31.90 17.18 -29.28
N LYS A 28 -31.26 17.22 -30.45
CA LYS A 28 -29.80 17.16 -30.55
C LYS A 28 -29.15 18.35 -29.85
N ALA A 29 -29.64 19.57 -30.08
CA ALA A 29 -29.11 20.77 -29.43
C ALA A 29 -29.27 20.73 -27.89
N ALA A 30 -30.38 20.20 -27.40
CA ALA A 30 -30.60 20.01 -25.96
C ALA A 30 -29.62 18.99 -25.36
N ASN A 31 -29.38 17.86 -26.04
CA ASN A 31 -28.40 16.87 -25.61
C ASN A 31 -26.97 17.44 -25.64
N ASP A 32 -26.60 18.14 -26.70
CA ASP A 32 -25.29 18.78 -26.84
C ASP A 32 -25.06 19.80 -25.71
N TYR A 33 -26.09 20.59 -25.37
CA TYR A 33 -26.06 21.52 -24.24
C TYR A 33 -25.89 20.80 -22.89
N MET A 34 -26.60 19.69 -22.67
CA MET A 34 -26.46 18.89 -21.46
C MET A 34 -25.06 18.29 -21.34
N HIS A 35 -24.52 17.72 -22.42
CA HIS A 35 -23.17 17.16 -22.46
C HIS A 35 -22.10 18.22 -22.19
N LEU A 36 -22.25 19.43 -22.74
CA LEU A 36 -21.32 20.53 -22.49
C LEU A 36 -21.31 20.92 -21.01
N ASN A 37 -22.48 21.02 -20.39
CA ASN A 37 -22.58 21.36 -18.97
C ASN A 37 -22.00 20.25 -18.08
N ILE A 38 -22.31 18.98 -18.36
CA ILE A 38 -21.70 17.86 -17.63
C ILE A 38 -20.17 17.95 -17.73
N THR A 39 -19.63 18.05 -18.94
CA THR A 39 -18.18 18.14 -19.17
C THR A 39 -17.54 19.32 -18.43
N ARG A 40 -18.25 20.45 -18.35
CA ARG A 40 -17.77 21.66 -17.66
C ARG A 40 -17.72 21.50 -16.15
N PHE A 41 -18.72 20.85 -15.54
CA PHE A 41 -18.88 20.83 -14.08
C PHE A 41 -18.33 19.56 -13.42
N THR A 42 -18.26 18.42 -14.14
CA THR A 42 -17.68 17.18 -13.65
C THR A 42 -16.28 17.33 -13.01
N PRO A 43 -15.30 18.04 -13.62
CA PRO A 43 -13.98 18.17 -13.01
C PRO A 43 -14.01 18.94 -11.68
N THR A 44 -14.81 20.00 -11.58
CA THR A 44 -14.95 20.78 -10.34
C THR A 44 -15.58 19.97 -9.22
N ILE A 45 -16.64 19.21 -9.54
CA ILE A 45 -17.32 18.33 -8.56
C ILE A 45 -16.34 17.24 -8.09
N ASN A 46 -15.66 16.57 -9.02
CA ASN A 46 -14.69 15.53 -8.68
C ASN A 46 -13.55 16.07 -7.83
N GLN A 47 -13.06 17.27 -8.11
CA GLN A 47 -12.02 17.91 -7.32
C GLN A 47 -12.50 18.26 -5.91
N ALA A 48 -13.70 18.84 -5.78
CA ALA A 48 -14.28 19.16 -4.48
C ALA A 48 -14.47 17.90 -3.62
N VAL A 49 -15.01 16.83 -4.19
CA VAL A 49 -15.19 15.54 -3.50
C VAL A 49 -13.84 14.97 -3.06
N ARG A 50 -12.81 15.01 -3.91
CA ARG A 50 -11.47 14.53 -3.54
C ARG A 50 -10.91 15.29 -2.35
N ILE A 51 -10.98 16.62 -2.36
CA ILE A 51 -10.49 17.48 -1.27
C ILE A 51 -11.22 17.15 0.03
N SER A 52 -12.55 17.06 0.00
CA SER A 52 -13.34 16.74 1.20
C SER A 52 -13.00 15.37 1.78
N VAL A 53 -12.81 14.36 0.91
CA VAL A 53 -12.42 13.01 1.36
C VAL A 53 -11.02 13.00 1.94
N THR A 54 -10.05 13.67 1.30
CA THR A 54 -8.68 13.73 1.82
C THR A 54 -8.63 14.46 3.16
N GLN A 55 -9.35 15.57 3.32
CA GLN A 55 -9.38 16.31 4.57
C GLN A 55 -10.01 15.48 5.70
N ALA A 56 -11.13 14.83 5.44
CA ALA A 56 -11.78 13.97 6.43
C ALA A 56 -10.86 12.79 6.84
N LEU A 57 -10.07 12.27 5.91
CA LEU A 57 -9.10 11.22 6.21
C LEU A 57 -7.94 11.74 7.04
N GLU A 58 -7.37 12.90 6.70
CA GLU A 58 -6.28 13.53 7.46
C GLU A 58 -6.69 13.84 8.91
N GLU A 59 -7.95 14.23 9.13
CA GLU A 59 -8.49 14.47 10.48
C GLU A 59 -8.71 13.15 11.25
N ALA A 60 -9.10 12.06 10.58
CA ALA A 60 -9.40 10.78 11.24
C ALA A 60 -8.16 9.87 11.47
N VAL A 61 -7.12 10.00 10.63
CA VAL A 61 -5.92 9.13 10.69
C VAL A 61 -5.21 9.18 12.05
N PRO A 62 -4.98 10.34 12.69
CA PRO A 62 -4.30 10.41 13.99
C PRO A 62 -5.01 9.59 15.08
N ASP A 63 -6.34 9.67 15.14
CA ASP A 63 -7.14 8.93 16.13
C ASP A 63 -7.08 7.42 15.91
N ILE A 64 -7.13 6.98 14.64
CA ILE A 64 -6.98 5.57 14.26
C ILE A 64 -5.59 5.07 14.65
N VAL A 65 -4.53 5.82 14.33
CA VAL A 65 -3.15 5.46 14.66
C VAL A 65 -2.98 5.34 16.17
N GLN A 66 -3.46 6.32 16.95
CA GLN A 66 -3.38 6.26 18.41
C GLN A 66 -4.12 5.05 18.99
N LYS A 67 -5.29 4.72 18.46
CA LYS A 67 -6.07 3.56 18.90
C LYS A 67 -5.32 2.25 18.63
N VAL A 68 -4.74 2.10 17.43
CA VAL A 68 -3.95 0.91 17.05
C VAL A 68 -2.70 0.79 17.91
N VAL A 69 -1.98 1.88 18.14
CA VAL A 69 -0.79 1.91 19.00
C VAL A 69 -1.13 1.43 20.41
N LYS A 70 -2.20 1.97 21.01
CA LYS A 70 -2.66 1.57 22.34
C LYS A 70 -3.05 0.09 22.42
N GLU A 71 -3.71 -0.44 21.39
CA GLU A 71 -4.04 -1.86 21.32
C GLU A 71 -2.79 -2.76 21.20
N ILE A 72 -1.76 -2.31 20.47
CA ILE A 72 -0.48 -3.01 20.38
C ILE A 72 0.22 -3.05 21.74
N GLU A 73 0.29 -1.91 22.44
CA GLU A 73 0.88 -1.82 23.77
C GLU A 73 0.19 -2.75 24.78
N LEU A 74 -1.15 -2.76 24.78
CA LEU A 74 -1.95 -3.66 25.62
C LEU A 74 -1.70 -5.14 25.30
N LYS A 75 -1.59 -5.49 24.01
CA LYS A 75 -1.27 -6.86 23.59
C LYS A 75 0.14 -7.25 23.98
N GLN A 76 1.12 -6.35 23.86
CA GLN A 76 2.51 -6.58 24.26
C GLN A 76 2.66 -6.77 25.79
N ALA A 77 1.91 -6.00 26.59
CA ALA A 77 1.87 -6.17 28.03
C ALA A 77 1.30 -7.55 28.45
N SER A 78 0.34 -8.05 27.68
CA SER A 78 -0.31 -9.35 27.89
C SER A 78 0.56 -10.53 27.45
N THR A 79 1.47 -10.33 26.48
CA THR A 79 2.42 -11.34 25.99
C THR A 79 3.77 -11.30 26.68
N SER A 80 3.80 -10.94 27.97
CA SER A 80 4.99 -11.03 28.84
C SER A 80 5.39 -12.48 29.19
N SER A 81 5.24 -13.39 28.24
CA SER A 81 5.98 -14.66 28.17
C SER A 81 6.71 -14.73 26.82
N SER A 82 7.97 -14.25 26.84
CA SER A 82 9.02 -14.53 25.85
C SER A 82 8.92 -13.88 24.46
N SER A 83 9.33 -12.61 24.33
CA SER A 83 10.13 -12.12 23.17
C SER A 83 10.46 -10.63 23.33
N ALA A 84 11.61 -10.34 23.95
CA ALA A 84 12.18 -8.98 23.99
C ALA A 84 12.79 -8.58 22.63
N PRO A 85 12.82 -7.29 22.28
CA PRO A 85 13.38 -6.79 21.02
C PRO A 85 14.90 -7.02 20.94
N LEU A 86 15.36 -7.61 19.85
CA LEU A 86 16.77 -7.94 19.55
C LEU A 86 17.65 -6.71 19.23
N THR A 87 17.39 -5.54 19.81
CA THR A 87 18.23 -4.35 19.61
C THR A 87 18.31 -3.54 20.90
N ASN A 88 18.79 -4.18 21.97
CA ASN A 88 19.27 -3.47 23.15
C ASN A 88 20.34 -4.33 23.80
N GLY A 89 21.58 -4.23 23.31
CA GLY A 89 22.82 -4.46 24.05
C GLY A 89 22.90 -5.63 25.03
N MET A 90 22.11 -6.70 24.88
CA MET A 90 22.24 -7.89 25.71
C MET A 90 23.55 -8.53 25.33
N PRO A 91 24.52 -8.66 26.25
CA PRO A 91 25.73 -9.41 25.95
C PRO A 91 25.27 -10.80 25.50
N PHE A 92 25.76 -11.26 24.36
CA PHE A 92 25.51 -12.64 23.92
C PHE A 92 25.79 -13.55 25.11
N GLN A 93 24.73 -14.20 25.62
CA GLN A 93 24.88 -15.06 26.77
C GLN A 93 25.74 -16.24 26.35
N HIS A 94 26.79 -16.53 27.12
CA HIS A 94 27.70 -17.61 26.81
C HIS A 94 26.93 -18.94 26.84
N VAL A 95 26.83 -19.59 25.68
CA VAL A 95 26.19 -20.90 25.55
C VAL A 95 26.92 -21.89 26.46
N THR A 96 26.19 -22.56 27.34
CA THR A 96 26.77 -23.56 28.23
C THR A 96 27.16 -24.82 27.43
N PRO A 97 28.14 -25.61 27.89
CA PRO A 97 28.49 -26.87 27.23
C PRO A 97 27.33 -27.87 27.16
N GLN A 98 26.38 -27.78 28.10
CA GLN A 98 25.19 -28.62 28.13
C GLN A 98 24.20 -28.24 27.02
N GLU A 99 23.87 -26.95 26.90
CA GLU A 99 23.01 -26.45 25.81
C GLU A 99 23.62 -26.78 24.44
N LEU A 100 24.95 -26.61 24.30
CA LEU A 100 25.63 -26.96 23.06
C LEU A 100 25.53 -28.45 22.72
N LYS A 101 25.57 -29.33 23.73
CA LYS A 101 25.41 -30.78 23.54
C LYS A 101 24.00 -31.13 23.06
N GLU A 102 22.98 -30.46 23.61
CA GLU A 102 21.58 -30.65 23.23
C GLU A 102 21.33 -30.18 21.78
N VAL A 103 21.87 -29.01 21.40
CA VAL A 103 21.80 -28.49 20.03
C VAL A 103 22.50 -29.42 19.04
N LYS A 104 23.68 -29.95 19.39
CA LYS A 104 24.40 -30.94 18.58
C LYS A 104 23.60 -32.21 18.35
N ALA A 105 22.86 -32.68 19.35
CA ALA A 105 21.98 -33.85 19.23
C ALA A 105 20.75 -33.57 18.36
N ALA A 106 20.23 -32.34 18.37
CA ALA A 106 19.03 -31.94 17.62
C ALA A 106 19.29 -31.69 16.12
N LEU A 107 20.54 -31.51 15.70
CA LEU A 107 20.92 -31.19 14.31
C LEU A 107 21.69 -32.34 13.64
N PRO A 108 21.03 -33.47 13.30
CA PRO A 108 21.66 -34.54 12.55
C PRO A 108 22.01 -34.07 11.14
N GLY A 109 23.23 -34.36 10.68
CA GLY A 109 23.71 -34.01 9.33
C GLY A 109 24.52 -32.71 9.24
N VAL A 110 24.65 -31.96 10.34
CA VAL A 110 25.55 -30.79 10.41
C VAL A 110 26.97 -31.24 10.76
N PHE A 111 27.97 -30.71 10.05
CA PHE A 111 29.37 -30.92 10.39
C PHE A 111 29.78 -29.93 11.48
N TRP A 112 30.15 -30.44 12.64
CA TRP A 112 30.63 -29.63 13.74
C TRP A 112 32.16 -29.57 13.70
N TYR A 113 32.70 -28.36 13.68
CA TYR A 113 34.14 -28.11 13.73
C TYR A 113 34.51 -27.39 15.02
N LYS A 114 35.64 -27.76 15.63
CA LYS A 114 36.15 -27.14 16.85
C LYS A 114 37.50 -26.49 16.60
N CYS A 115 37.60 -25.19 16.86
CA CYS A 115 38.85 -24.45 16.83
C CYS A 115 39.83 -24.97 17.90
N PRO A 116 41.17 -24.96 17.66
CA PRO A 116 42.17 -25.27 18.68
C PRO A 116 42.03 -24.45 19.98
N ARG A 117 41.43 -23.26 19.89
CA ARG A 117 41.13 -22.40 21.05
C ARG A 117 39.77 -22.63 21.71
N GLY A 118 39.00 -23.61 21.24
CA GLY A 118 37.79 -24.08 21.90
C GLY A 118 36.46 -23.61 21.31
N HIS A 119 36.44 -22.78 20.26
CA HIS A 119 35.19 -22.34 19.62
C HIS A 119 34.57 -23.43 18.74
N ASP A 120 33.29 -23.72 18.95
CA ASP A 120 32.51 -24.68 18.17
C ASP A 120 31.73 -23.99 17.04
N TYR A 121 31.77 -24.58 15.84
CA TYR A 121 31.09 -24.06 14.65
C TYR A 121 30.29 -25.16 13.95
N ALA A 122 29.08 -24.81 13.52
CA ALA A 122 28.26 -25.62 12.64
C ALA A 122 28.55 -25.24 11.18
N VAL A 123 28.98 -26.21 10.37
CA VAL A 123 29.22 -26.06 8.93
C VAL A 123 28.09 -26.78 8.19
N GLY A 124 27.33 -26.03 7.40
CA GLY A 124 26.25 -26.56 6.58
C GLY A 124 26.73 -27.34 5.34
N GLU A 125 25.79 -27.87 4.56
CA GLU A 125 26.01 -28.76 3.41
C GLU A 125 26.86 -28.16 2.26
N CYS A 126 27.15 -26.86 2.28
CA CYS A 126 28.12 -26.27 1.35
C CYS A 126 29.58 -26.71 1.60
N GLY A 127 29.84 -27.53 2.63
CA GLY A 127 30.98 -28.45 2.73
C GLY A 127 32.36 -27.79 2.84
N ARG A 128 32.43 -26.47 2.95
CA ARG A 128 33.68 -25.74 3.08
C ARG A 128 33.50 -24.65 4.13
N PRO A 129 34.34 -24.62 5.19
CA PRO A 129 34.66 -23.36 5.83
C PRO A 129 35.06 -22.40 4.71
N VAL A 130 34.40 -21.23 4.65
CA VAL A 130 34.75 -20.10 3.79
C VAL A 130 36.25 -20.09 3.58
N VAL A 131 36.72 -20.32 2.33
CA VAL A 131 38.03 -20.17 1.63
C VAL A 131 39.34 -19.93 2.43
N HIS A 132 39.27 -19.44 3.66
CA HIS A 132 40.34 -19.25 4.62
C HIS A 132 40.02 -20.09 5.87
N ALA A 133 40.80 -21.13 6.12
CA ALA A 133 40.71 -21.94 7.33
C ALA A 133 41.15 -21.11 8.55
N GLN A 134 40.36 -20.13 8.97
CA GLN A 134 40.63 -19.25 10.09
C GLN A 134 39.37 -19.11 10.95
N CYS A 135 39.54 -19.23 12.25
CA CYS A 135 38.46 -19.01 13.22
C CYS A 135 37.97 -17.55 13.17
N VAL A 136 36.66 -17.32 13.12
CA VAL A 136 36.10 -15.95 13.01
C VAL A 136 36.36 -15.12 14.27
N ASP A 137 36.31 -15.75 15.44
CA ASP A 137 36.48 -15.09 16.74
C ASP A 137 37.94 -14.83 17.06
N CYS A 138 38.81 -15.75 16.64
CA CYS A 138 40.17 -15.83 17.16
C CYS A 138 41.24 -15.73 16.06
N LYS A 139 40.86 -15.80 14.78
CA LYS A 139 41.76 -15.70 13.62
C LYS A 139 42.89 -16.75 13.59
N VAL A 140 42.86 -17.77 14.44
CA VAL A 140 43.82 -18.88 14.40
C VAL A 140 43.51 -19.74 13.19
N HIS A 141 44.57 -20.15 12.50
CA HIS A 141 44.47 -21.10 11.40
C HIS A 141 43.96 -22.45 11.88
N ILE A 142 42.89 -22.89 11.23
CA ILE A 142 42.26 -24.19 11.34
C ILE A 142 43.09 -25.12 10.45
N VAL A 143 43.89 -25.99 11.06
CA VAL A 143 44.73 -26.98 10.36
C VAL A 143 43.99 -28.31 10.35
#